data_AF-A0A1Y4WKZ0-F1
#
_entry.id   AF-A0A1Y4WKZ0-F1
#
_cell.length_a   1.000
_cell.length_b   1.000
_cell.length_c   1.000
_cell.angle_alpha   90.00
_cell.angle_beta   90.00
_cell.angle_gamma   90.00
#
_symmetry.space_group_name_H-M   'P 1'
#
loop_
_entity.id
_entity.type
_entity.pdbx_description
1 polymer ?
#
loop_
_entity_poly.entity_id
_entity_poly.type
_entity_poly.pdbx_seq_one_letter_code
_entity_poly.pdbx_strand_id
1 'polypeptide(L)'
;MNGKFGEFIAEKRKSRGLTLRGLAAELGIVPAYMSDIEKGHRYPPDKDKLYELSRILCLSEDETNTMFDLAAGEKENTVSPDLPEYIMGNEQVRVALRMARDNNASSEVWQKVIEMMEEQERGKK
;
A
#
# COMPACT_ATOMS: atom_id res chain seq x y z
N MET A 1 -6.39 11.61 8.95
CA MET A 1 -6.90 10.29 8.59
C MET A 1 -8.20 10.46 7.85
N ASN A 2 -8.29 9.89 6.65
CA ASN A 2 -9.49 9.93 5.81
C ASN A 2 -10.35 8.66 5.99
N GLY A 3 -9.85 7.65 6.72
CA GLY A 3 -10.59 6.44 7.11
C GLY A 3 -10.69 5.37 6.04
N LYS A 4 -10.27 5.66 4.80
CA LYS A 4 -10.42 4.74 3.66
C LYS A 4 -9.60 3.47 3.83
N PHE A 5 -8.46 3.54 4.52
CA PHE A 5 -7.70 2.35 4.85
C PHE A 5 -8.51 1.41 5.74
N GLY A 6 -9.13 1.94 6.80
CA GLY A 6 -9.96 1.17 7.73
C GLY A 6 -11.16 0.53 7.04
N GLU A 7 -11.84 1.27 6.17
CA GLU A 7 -12.97 0.79 5.37
C GLU A 7 -12.56 -0.38 4.46
N PHE A 8 -11.43 -0.26 3.76
CA PHE A 8 -10.88 -1.30 2.90
C PHE A 8 -10.57 -2.59 3.69
N ILE A 9 -9.91 -2.48 4.83
CA ILE A 9 -9.61 -3.65 5.69
C ILE A 9 -10.90 -4.30 6.18
N ALA A 10 -11.89 -3.51 6.61
CA ALA A 10 -13.17 -4.03 7.06
C ALA A 10 -13.93 -4.76 5.94
N GLU A 11 -13.89 -4.24 4.72
CA GLU A 11 -14.48 -4.87 3.54
C GLU A 11 -13.80 -6.21 3.22
N LYS A 12 -12.47 -6.21 3.08
CA LYS A 12 -11.70 -7.43 2.78
C LYS A 12 -11.85 -8.48 3.87
N ARG A 13 -11.83 -8.07 5.14
CA ARG A 13 -12.09 -8.99 6.26
C ARG A 13 -13.46 -9.66 6.13
N LYS A 14 -14.52 -8.88 5.85
CA LYS A 14 -15.89 -9.41 5.71
C LYS A 14 -16.03 -10.31 4.49
N SER A 15 -15.42 -9.97 3.36
CA SER A 15 -15.47 -10.80 2.15
C SER A 15 -14.77 -12.16 2.33
N ARG A 16 -13.77 -12.22 3.22
CA ARG A 16 -13.09 -13.47 3.64
C ARG A 16 -13.82 -14.22 4.76
N GLY A 17 -14.97 -13.73 5.24
CA GLY A 17 -15.71 -14.35 6.35
C GLY A 17 -15.00 -14.28 7.71
N LEU A 18 -13.98 -13.42 7.83
CA LEU A 18 -13.22 -13.27 9.07
C LEU A 18 -13.97 -12.37 10.05
N THR A 19 -14.04 -12.81 11.31
CA THR A 19 -14.54 -11.95 12.39
C THR A 19 -13.46 -10.92 12.76
N LEU A 20 -13.88 -9.77 13.32
CA LEU A 20 -12.95 -8.75 13.81
C LEU A 20 -11.95 -9.33 14.84
N ARG A 21 -12.44 -10.20 15.74
CA ARG A 21 -11.57 -10.89 16.72
C ARG A 21 -10.64 -11.90 16.06
N GLY A 22 -11.11 -12.59 15.01
CA GLY A 22 -10.31 -13.54 14.23
C GLY A 22 -9.13 -12.85 13.55
N LEU A 23 -9.39 -11.78 12.79
CA LEU A 23 -8.33 -11.00 12.15
C LEU A 23 -7.35 -10.41 13.17
N ALA A 24 -7.85 -9.88 14.29
CA ALA A 24 -7.00 -9.35 15.34
C ALA A 24 -6.08 -10.42 15.95
N ALA A 25 -6.62 -11.63 16.18
CA ALA A 25 -5.84 -12.75 16.71
C ALA A 25 -4.76 -13.22 15.72
N GLU A 26 -5.08 -13.34 14.43
CA GLU A 26 -4.11 -13.73 13.40
C GLU A 26 -3.00 -12.69 13.21
N LEU A 27 -3.35 -11.40 13.29
CA LEU A 27 -2.38 -10.29 13.20
C LEU A 27 -1.60 -10.07 14.52
N GLY A 28 -1.94 -10.81 15.59
CA GLY A 28 -1.29 -10.69 16.89
C GLY A 28 -1.55 -9.36 17.60
N ILE A 29 -2.73 -8.76 17.42
CA ILE A 29 -3.14 -7.50 18.06
C ILE A 29 -4.42 -7.66 18.87
N VAL A 30 -4.69 -6.70 19.77
CA VAL A 30 -5.94 -6.71 20.54
C VAL A 30 -7.15 -6.32 19.66
N PRO A 31 -8.34 -6.93 19.86
CA PRO A 31 -9.52 -6.62 19.04
C PRO A 31 -9.93 -5.14 19.05
N ALA A 32 -9.74 -4.43 20.16
CA ALA A 32 -10.00 -2.99 20.24
C ALA A 32 -9.15 -2.20 19.25
N TYR A 33 -7.86 -2.57 19.08
CA TYR A 33 -6.95 -1.94 18.13
C TYR A 33 -7.39 -2.19 16.69
N MET A 34 -7.79 -3.42 16.35
CA MET A 34 -8.36 -3.72 15.03
C MET A 34 -9.65 -2.93 14.76
N SER A 35 -10.54 -2.81 15.76
CA SER A 35 -11.75 -1.99 15.62
C SER A 35 -11.43 -0.52 15.40
N ASP A 36 -10.42 0.02 16.07
CA ASP A 36 -10.05 1.42 15.91
C ASP A 36 -9.42 1.68 14.53
N ILE A 37 -8.64 0.72 14.01
CA ILE A 37 -8.11 0.78 12.64
C ILE A 37 -9.26 0.81 11.63
N GLU A 38 -10.21 -0.14 11.71
CA GLU A 38 -11.34 -0.22 10.77
C GLU A 38 -12.25 1.01 10.82
N LYS A 39 -12.30 1.71 11.95
CA LYS A 39 -13.07 2.96 12.13
C LYS A 39 -12.27 4.22 11.76
N GLY A 40 -11.00 4.08 11.36
CA GLY A 40 -10.13 5.22 11.08
C GLY A 40 -9.76 6.03 12.33
N HIS A 41 -9.91 5.47 13.53
CA HIS A 41 -9.49 6.09 14.79
C HIS A 41 -8.00 5.86 15.08
N ARG A 42 -7.35 4.97 14.34
CA ARG A 42 -5.92 4.67 14.42
C ARG A 42 -5.30 4.69 13.04
N TYR A 43 -4.05 5.14 12.99
CA TYR A 43 -3.25 5.06 11.78
C TYR A 43 -3.04 3.60 11.37
N PRO A 44 -2.81 3.35 10.07
CA PRO A 44 -2.36 2.05 9.58
C PRO A 44 -1.13 1.56 10.36
N PRO A 45 -1.01 0.23 10.53
CA PRO A 45 0.16 -0.35 11.19
C PRO A 45 1.41 -0.19 10.30
N ASP A 46 2.56 -0.62 10.82
CA ASP A 46 3.83 -0.57 10.07
C ASP A 46 3.82 -1.49 8.83
N LYS A 47 4.84 -1.32 7.98
CA LYS A 47 5.03 -2.06 6.73
C LYS A 47 4.98 -3.58 6.94
N ASP A 48 5.62 -4.10 7.98
CA ASP A 48 5.69 -5.53 8.25
C ASP A 48 4.30 -6.09 8.58
N LYS A 49 3.55 -5.39 9.43
CA LYS A 49 2.15 -5.73 9.72
C LYS A 49 1.20 -5.54 8.55
N LEU A 50 1.48 -4.61 7.64
CA LEU A 50 0.73 -4.48 6.39
C LEU A 50 0.96 -5.71 5.50
N TYR A 51 2.18 -6.24 5.40
CA TYR A 51 2.40 -7.50 4.70
C TYR A 51 1.73 -8.69 5.39
N GLU A 52 1.75 -8.77 6.72
CA GLU A 52 0.99 -9.79 7.47
C GLU A 52 -0.51 -9.70 7.17
N LEU A 53 -1.09 -8.48 7.17
CA LEU A 53 -2.47 -8.22 6.80
C LEU A 53 -2.78 -8.71 5.38
N SER A 54 -1.93 -8.38 4.41
CA SER A 54 -2.10 -8.84 3.02
C SER A 54 -2.15 -10.37 2.94
N ARG A 55 -1.27 -11.06 3.68
CA ARG A 55 -1.23 -12.54 3.72
C ARG A 55 -2.50 -13.11 4.37
N ILE A 56 -2.91 -12.60 5.52
CA ILE A 56 -4.09 -13.08 6.26
C ILE A 56 -5.37 -12.85 5.44
N LEU A 57 -5.49 -11.70 4.79
CA LEU A 57 -6.64 -11.36 3.96
C LEU A 57 -6.57 -11.97 2.55
N CYS A 58 -5.50 -12.74 2.25
CA CYS A 58 -5.22 -13.34 0.95
C CYS A 58 -5.37 -12.32 -0.20
N LEU A 59 -4.79 -11.13 -0.04
CA LEU A 59 -4.87 -10.06 -1.03
C LEU A 59 -4.06 -10.44 -2.28
N SER A 60 -4.56 -10.06 -3.45
CA SER A 60 -3.73 -10.05 -4.67
C SER A 60 -2.63 -8.99 -4.56
N GLU A 61 -1.70 -8.99 -5.52
CA GLU A 61 -0.67 -7.95 -5.63
C GLU A 61 -1.31 -6.56 -5.79
N ASP A 62 -2.28 -6.42 -6.71
CA ASP A 62 -3.02 -5.17 -6.92
C ASP A 62 -3.77 -4.69 -5.67
N GLU A 63 -4.40 -5.62 -4.94
CA GLU A 63 -5.09 -5.30 -3.68
C GLU A 63 -4.10 -4.90 -2.59
N THR A 64 -2.92 -5.51 -2.58
CA THR A 64 -1.83 -5.18 -1.65
C THR A 64 -1.26 -3.80 -1.94
N ASN A 65 -1.01 -3.47 -3.21
CA ASN A 65 -0.58 -2.13 -3.63
C ASN A 65 -1.64 -1.08 -3.26
N THR A 66 -2.91 -1.37 -3.53
CA THR A 66 -4.04 -0.51 -3.12
C THR A 66 -4.04 -0.30 -1.60
N MET A 67 -3.82 -1.34 -0.82
CA MET A 67 -3.75 -1.23 0.64
C MET A 67 -2.58 -0.34 1.10
N PHE A 68 -1.40 -0.46 0.49
CA PHE A 68 -0.25 0.39 0.81
C PHE A 68 -0.51 1.86 0.44
N ASP A 69 -1.14 2.12 -0.71
CA ASP A 69 -1.52 3.47 -1.14
C ASP A 69 -2.54 4.10 -0.19
N LEU A 70 -3.55 3.34 0.23
CA LEU A 70 -4.53 3.77 1.23
C LEU A 70 -3.86 4.05 2.57
N ALA A 71 -2.90 3.22 2.99
CA ALA A 71 -2.17 3.42 4.22
C ALA A 71 -1.33 4.72 4.20
N ALA A 72 -0.66 5.01 3.08
CA ALA A 72 0.04 6.28 2.90
C ALA A 72 -0.92 7.47 2.92
N GLY A 73 -2.10 7.33 2.29
CA GLY A 73 -3.13 8.37 2.22
C GLY A 73 -3.74 8.77 3.57
N GLU A 74 -3.51 8.01 4.64
CA GLU A 74 -3.94 8.39 6.00
C GLU A 74 -3.07 9.50 6.62
N LYS A 75 -1.89 9.76 6.06
CA LYS A 75 -0.93 10.78 6.50
C LYS A 75 -0.62 11.76 5.36
N GLU A 76 -0.38 13.02 5.70
CA GLU A 76 0.09 14.00 4.70
C GLU A 76 1.54 13.72 4.30
N ASN A 77 1.87 13.95 3.03
CA ASN A 77 3.23 13.87 2.49
C ASN A 77 3.94 12.53 2.72
N THR A 78 3.20 11.43 2.69
CA THR A 78 3.74 10.07 2.88
C THR A 78 3.61 9.28 1.57
N VAL A 79 4.63 8.52 1.21
CA VAL A 79 4.60 7.55 0.11
C VAL A 79 4.18 6.17 0.63
N SER A 80 3.69 5.31 -0.26
CA SER A 80 3.29 3.92 0.03
C SER A 80 4.39 3.21 0.83
N PRO A 81 4.09 2.61 2.01
CA PRO A 81 5.10 2.15 2.96
C PRO A 81 6.15 1.17 2.42
N ASP A 82 5.87 0.48 1.32
CA ASP A 82 6.76 -0.45 0.63
C ASP A 82 7.82 0.23 -0.26
N LEU A 83 7.56 1.44 -0.75
CA LEU A 83 8.40 2.15 -1.72
C LEU A 83 9.67 2.87 -1.16
N PRO A 84 9.71 3.41 0.08
CA PRO A 84 10.83 4.21 0.56
C PRO A 84 12.19 3.54 0.41
N GLU A 85 12.29 2.26 0.75
CA GLU A 85 13.55 1.51 0.66
C GLU A 85 14.06 1.43 -0.79
N TYR A 86 13.17 1.16 -1.74
CA TYR A 86 13.53 1.09 -3.16
C TYR A 86 13.95 2.46 -3.71
N ILE A 87 13.17 3.51 -3.41
CA ILE A 87 13.46 4.89 -3.84
C ILE A 87 14.81 5.35 -3.26
N MET A 88 15.04 5.09 -1.97
CA MET A 88 16.28 5.51 -1.30
C MET A 88 17.48 4.63 -1.67
N GLY A 89 17.26 3.38 -2.06
CA GLY A 89 18.29 2.47 -2.55
C GLY A 89 18.75 2.77 -3.99
N ASN A 90 17.92 3.44 -4.81
CA ASN A 90 18.19 3.64 -6.23
C ASN A 90 18.39 5.13 -6.60
N GLU A 91 19.62 5.51 -6.96
CA GLU A 91 19.94 6.89 -7.35
C GLU A 91 19.19 7.34 -8.61
N GLN A 92 19.09 6.48 -9.62
CA GLN A 92 18.42 6.80 -10.88
C GLN A 92 16.94 7.11 -10.66
N VAL A 93 16.27 6.35 -9.79
CA VAL A 93 14.87 6.60 -9.41
C VAL A 93 14.73 7.99 -8.76
N ARG A 94 15.62 8.36 -7.83
CA ARG A 94 15.56 9.69 -7.21
C ARG A 94 15.82 10.82 -8.20
N VAL A 95 16.75 10.63 -9.13
CA VAL A 95 17.02 11.61 -10.21
C VAL A 95 15.79 11.75 -11.11
N ALA A 96 15.19 10.64 -11.54
CA ALA A 96 14.00 10.62 -12.37
C ALA A 96 12.80 11.29 -11.68
N LEU A 97 12.52 10.98 -10.42
CA LEU A 97 11.43 11.58 -9.65
C LEU A 97 11.62 13.10 -9.47
N ARG A 98 12.85 13.57 -9.20
CA ARG A 98 13.15 15.01 -9.13
C ARG A 98 12.97 15.69 -10.49
N MET A 99 13.49 15.09 -11.55
CA MET A 99 13.34 15.62 -12.91
C MET A 99 11.87 15.71 -13.31
N ALA A 100 11.08 14.66 -13.04
CA ALA A 100 9.67 14.64 -13.33
C ALA A 100 8.90 15.73 -12.57
N ARG A 101 9.21 15.92 -11.28
CA ARG A 101 8.65 17.02 -10.48
C ARG A 101 9.01 18.38 -11.08
N ASP A 102 10.29 18.62 -11.37
CA ASP A 102 10.79 19.92 -11.83
C ASP A 102 10.29 20.30 -13.24
N ASN A 103 9.92 19.30 -14.05
CA ASN A 103 9.38 19.49 -15.40
C ASN A 103 7.84 19.32 -15.49
N ASN A 104 7.15 19.12 -14.36
CA ASN A 104 5.71 18.79 -14.33
C ASN A 104 5.34 17.66 -15.30
N ALA A 105 6.09 16.55 -15.24
CA ALA A 105 5.88 15.41 -16.12
C ALA A 105 4.42 14.94 -16.07
N SER A 106 3.82 14.82 -17.24
CA SER A 106 2.42 14.44 -17.39
C SER A 106 2.23 12.94 -17.22
N SER A 107 0.98 12.51 -17.01
CA SER A 107 0.63 11.09 -16.89
C SER A 107 1.04 10.29 -18.13
N GLU A 108 1.04 10.89 -19.32
CA GLU A 108 1.47 10.24 -20.56
C GLU A 108 2.96 9.88 -20.56
N VAL A 109 3.81 10.68 -19.88
CA VAL A 109 5.24 10.37 -19.72
C VAL A 109 5.41 9.14 -18.84
N TRP A 110 4.72 9.10 -17.70
CA TRP A 110 4.78 7.96 -16.78
C TRP A 110 4.19 6.71 -17.38
N GLN A 111 3.12 6.82 -18.17
CA GLN A 111 2.54 5.68 -18.89
C GLN A 111 3.56 5.02 -19.83
N LYS A 112 4.33 5.83 -20.58
CA LYS A 112 5.43 5.30 -21.40
C LYS A 112 6.52 4.62 -20.59
N VAL A 113 6.85 5.17 -19.41
CA VAL A 113 7.84 4.54 -18.50
C VAL A 113 7.34 3.18 -18.03
N ILE A 114 6.06 3.05 -17.68
CA ILE A 114 5.45 1.77 -17.27
C ILE A 114 5.48 0.77 -18.44
N GLU A 115 5.06 1.18 -19.64
CA GLU A 115 5.10 0.35 -20.85
C GLU A 115 6.52 -0.18 -21.13
N MET A 116 7.54 0.68 -21.04
CA MET A 116 8.93 0.29 -21.20
C MET A 116 9.38 -0.76 -20.17
N MET A 117 8.89 -0.69 -18.92
CA MET A 117 9.20 -1.67 -17.88
C MET A 117 8.51 -3.01 -18.14
N GLU A 118 7.24 -2.99 -18.57
CA GLU A 118 6.48 -4.19 -18.92
C GLU A 118 7.12 -4.94 -20.11
N GLU A 119 7.56 -4.22 -21.15
CA GLU A 119 8.26 -4.80 -22.29
C GLU A 119 9.57 -5.49 -21.87
N GLN A 120 10.33 -4.87 -20.95
CA GLN A 120 11.55 -5.47 -20.40
C GLN A 120 11.27 -6.72 -19.57
N GLU A 121 10.17 -6.76 -18.82
CA GLU A 121 9.79 -7.96 -18.07
C GLU A 121 9.40 -9.10 -19.04
N ARG A 122 8.64 -8.79 -20.09
CA ARG A 122 8.22 -9.77 -21.11
C ARG A 122 9.40 -10.31 -21.90
N GLY A 123 10.40 -9.49 -22.22
CA GLY A 123 11.62 -9.92 -22.91
C GLY A 123 12.59 -10.74 -22.06
N LYS A 124 12.38 -10.82 -20.74
CA LYS A 124 13.16 -11.66 -19.80
C LYS A 124 12.53 -13.03 -19.53
N LYS A 125 11.27 -13.26 -19.94
CA LYS A 125 10.58 -14.55 -19.89
C LYS A 125 10.77 -15.30 -21.20
#